data_AF-A0A7U3D4A8-F1
#
_entry.id   AF-A0A7U3D4A8-F1
#
_cell.length_a   1.000
_cell.length_b   1.000
_cell.length_c   1.000
_cell.angle_alpha   90.00
_cell.angle_beta   90.00
_cell.angle_gamma   90.00
#
_symmetry.space_group_name_H-M   'P 1'
#
loop_
_entity.id
_entity.type
_entity.pdbx_description
1 polymer ?
#
loop_
_entity_poly.entity_id
_entity_poly.type
_entity_poly.pdbx_seq_one_letter_code
_entity_poly.pdbx_strand_id
1 'polypeptide(L)'
;MEIALESGYEIEVAITVLPEEFSTMYHYPNASKSPMPAGLLGVRVVFCSENELAELVKKYAAEGIQALVSGAIASDYQKTRIERLCTECGLISVTPLWRKDQELVLNEILNRGIKAMLVSVSAEGLSRLDLGRTIDSKYIEHLKQVSVKRKINIAGEGGEYESFVYGIPGKEDLNLERTRIQWEGSHGYLILGD
;
A
#
# COMPACT_ATOMS: atom_id res chain seq x y z
N MET A 1 -1.90 -0.32 -8.97
CA MET A 1 -1.25 0.01 -10.25
C MET A 1 -1.74 -0.91 -11.37
N GLU A 2 -1.66 -2.24 -11.23
CA GLU A 2 -2.13 -3.19 -12.26
C GLU A 2 -3.54 -2.91 -12.80
N ILE A 3 -4.55 -2.73 -11.93
CA ILE A 3 -5.92 -2.45 -12.38
C ILE A 3 -6.00 -1.16 -13.23
N ALA A 4 -5.18 -0.14 -12.92
CA ALA A 4 -5.16 1.09 -13.72
C ALA A 4 -4.54 0.83 -15.10
N LEU A 5 -3.44 0.07 -15.18
CA LEU A 5 -2.83 -0.34 -16.44
C LEU A 5 -3.81 -1.16 -17.30
N GLU A 6 -4.51 -2.13 -16.71
CA GLU A 6 -5.53 -2.93 -17.39
C GLU A 6 -6.73 -2.11 -17.86
N SER A 7 -7.05 -1.03 -17.15
CA SER A 7 -8.11 -0.09 -17.52
C SER A 7 -7.67 0.91 -18.61
N GLY A 8 -6.47 0.77 -19.16
CA GLY A 8 -5.95 1.60 -20.25
C GLY A 8 -5.27 2.89 -19.79
N TYR A 9 -4.98 3.07 -18.50
CA TYR A 9 -4.17 4.19 -18.03
C TYR A 9 -2.69 3.91 -18.24
N GLU A 10 -1.96 4.92 -18.68
CA GLU A 10 -0.49 4.93 -18.68
C GLU A 10 0.00 5.52 -17.35
N ILE A 11 0.94 4.84 -16.68
CA ILE A 11 1.48 5.29 -15.38
C ILE A 11 2.82 5.98 -15.62
N GLU A 12 2.80 7.32 -15.63
CA GLU A 12 3.99 8.16 -15.85
C GLU A 12 4.89 8.29 -14.61
N VAL A 13 4.30 8.29 -13.42
CA VAL A 13 5.01 8.51 -12.15
C VAL A 13 4.21 7.96 -10.98
N ALA A 14 4.90 7.33 -10.03
CA ALA A 14 4.38 7.05 -8.71
C ALA A 14 4.88 8.11 -7.72
N ILE A 15 3.98 8.65 -6.89
CA ILE A 15 4.35 9.57 -5.81
C ILE A 15 4.34 8.78 -4.51
N THR A 16 5.42 8.86 -3.74
CA THR A 16 5.50 8.33 -2.38
C THR A 16 5.65 9.47 -1.41
N VAL A 17 4.68 9.60 -0.50
CA VAL A 17 4.81 10.50 0.64
C VAL A 17 5.70 9.83 1.67
N LEU A 18 6.72 10.54 2.16
CA LEU A 18 7.55 10.10 3.28
C LEU A 18 6.93 10.65 4.58
N PRO A 19 6.30 9.80 5.41
CA PRO A 19 5.66 10.28 6.62
C PRO A 19 6.61 10.45 7.79
N GLU A 20 6.16 11.22 8.78
CA GLU A 20 6.66 11.12 10.15
C GLU A 20 6.18 9.82 10.81
N GLU A 21 6.87 9.37 11.85
CA GLU A 21 6.47 8.19 12.64
C GLU A 21 5.05 8.39 13.20
N PHE A 22 4.18 7.38 13.06
CA PHE A 22 2.74 7.41 13.42
C PHE A 22 1.82 8.28 12.54
N SER A 23 2.16 8.55 11.29
CA SER A 23 1.20 9.13 10.33
C SER A 23 -0.10 8.31 10.26
N THR A 24 -1.24 8.99 10.35
CA THR A 24 -2.56 8.37 10.23
C THR A 24 -2.98 8.11 8.79
N MET A 25 -2.19 8.59 7.82
CA MET A 25 -2.52 8.52 6.40
C MET A 25 -1.55 7.67 5.58
N TYR A 26 -0.26 7.64 5.93
CA TYR A 26 0.77 7.02 5.10
C TYR A 26 1.57 5.98 5.87
N HIS A 27 2.11 5.04 5.10
CA HIS A 27 2.78 3.85 5.62
C HIS A 27 4.19 4.16 6.14
N TYR A 28 4.54 3.62 7.30
CA TYR A 28 5.86 3.72 7.94
C TYR A 28 6.28 2.34 8.43
N PRO A 29 7.57 1.92 8.31
CA PRO A 29 8.76 2.72 8.00
C PRO A 29 9.31 2.57 6.58
N ASN A 30 8.77 1.62 5.80
CA ASN A 30 9.39 1.22 4.54
C ASN A 30 8.98 2.08 3.33
N ALA A 31 8.41 3.27 3.53
CA ALA A 31 8.01 4.16 2.44
C ALA A 31 9.17 4.47 1.48
N SER A 32 10.39 4.69 2.01
CA SER A 32 11.59 4.92 1.20
C SER A 32 11.96 3.75 0.27
N LYS A 33 11.41 2.56 0.52
CA LYS A 33 11.61 1.33 -0.26
C LYS A 33 10.60 1.14 -1.37
N SER A 34 9.63 2.05 -1.53
CA SER A 34 8.65 2.02 -2.61
C SER A 34 9.22 1.96 -4.04
N PRO A 35 10.46 2.43 -4.35
CA PRO A 35 11.04 2.23 -5.67
C PRO A 35 11.23 0.76 -6.04
N MET A 36 11.41 -0.14 -5.07
CA MET A 36 11.61 -1.56 -5.36
C MET A 36 10.36 -2.20 -5.99
N PRO A 37 9.16 -2.16 -5.36
CA PRO A 37 7.95 -2.69 -6.00
C PRO A 37 7.53 -1.88 -7.23
N ALA A 38 7.71 -0.56 -7.24
CA ALA A 38 7.41 0.25 -8.44
C ALA A 38 8.31 -0.15 -9.62
N GLY A 39 9.57 -0.49 -9.36
CA GLY A 39 10.54 -0.97 -10.33
C GLY A 39 10.16 -2.29 -11.00
N LEU A 40 9.40 -3.17 -10.32
CA LEU A 40 8.86 -4.38 -10.94
C LEU A 40 7.95 -4.05 -12.13
N LEU A 41 7.25 -2.92 -12.09
CA LEU A 41 6.40 -2.39 -13.16
C LEU A 41 7.11 -1.37 -14.06
N GLY A 42 8.40 -1.10 -13.83
CA GLY A 42 9.14 -0.06 -14.57
C GLY A 42 8.68 1.37 -14.27
N VAL A 43 7.98 1.59 -13.16
CA VAL A 43 7.44 2.91 -12.78
C VAL A 43 8.45 3.65 -11.91
N ARG A 44 8.79 4.89 -12.29
CA ARG A 44 9.63 5.76 -11.47
C ARG A 44 8.87 6.29 -10.25
N VAL A 45 9.59 6.44 -9.14
CA VAL A 45 9.04 7.03 -7.91
C VAL A 45 9.61 8.42 -7.70
N VAL A 46 8.75 9.35 -7.30
CA VAL A 46 9.12 10.66 -6.77
C VAL A 46 8.67 10.74 -5.31
N PHE A 47 9.56 11.21 -4.45
CA PHE A 47 9.28 11.40 -3.03
C PHE A 47 8.84 12.83 -2.75
N CYS A 48 7.93 13.00 -1.79
CA CYS A 48 7.59 14.29 -1.23
C CYS A 48 7.23 14.16 0.25
N SER A 49 7.25 15.26 0.98
CA SER A 49 6.57 15.34 2.28
C SER A 49 5.05 15.44 2.09
N GLU A 50 4.30 15.26 3.18
CA GLU A 50 2.85 15.42 3.17
C GLU A 50 2.41 16.84 2.77
N ASN A 51 3.17 17.86 3.19
CA ASN A 51 2.89 19.26 2.90
C ASN A 51 3.20 19.64 1.43
N GLU A 52 4.05 18.87 0.75
CA GLU A 52 4.45 19.11 -0.64
C GLU A 52 3.55 18.36 -1.65
N LEU A 53 2.74 17.40 -1.20
CA LEU A 53 1.94 16.55 -2.07
C LEU A 53 1.02 17.36 -3.00
N ALA A 54 0.34 18.37 -2.45
CA ALA A 54 -0.62 19.16 -3.23
C ALA A 54 0.08 19.93 -4.37
N GLU A 55 1.20 20.59 -4.08
CA GLU A 55 1.98 21.32 -5.09
C GLU A 55 2.61 20.38 -6.12
N LEU A 56 3.06 19.20 -5.71
CA LEU A 56 3.60 18.20 -6.62
C LEU A 56 2.53 17.65 -7.59
N VAL A 57 1.33 17.35 -7.07
CA VAL A 57 0.20 16.91 -7.89
C VAL A 57 -0.24 18.00 -8.86
N LYS A 58 -0.31 19.25 -8.40
CA LYS A 58 -0.63 20.43 -9.23
C LYS A 58 0.40 20.63 -10.34
N LYS A 59 1.69 20.47 -10.04
CA LYS A 59 2.76 20.50 -11.04
C LYS A 59 2.54 19.44 -12.12
N TYR A 60 2.27 18.19 -11.74
CA TYR A 60 2.04 17.11 -12.70
C TYR A 60 0.76 17.31 -13.53
N ALA A 61 -0.29 17.87 -12.94
CA ALA A 61 -1.49 18.26 -13.68
C ALA A 61 -1.16 19.30 -14.77
N ALA A 62 -0.33 20.30 -14.44
CA ALA A 62 0.14 21.30 -15.41
C ALA A 62 1.07 20.72 -16.50
N GLU A 63 1.76 19.61 -16.22
CA GLU A 63 2.57 18.85 -17.18
C GLU A 63 1.74 17.89 -18.05
N GLY A 64 0.42 17.84 -17.86
CA GLY A 64 -0.50 17.09 -18.71
C GLY A 64 -0.99 15.76 -18.12
N ILE A 65 -0.64 15.42 -16.87
CA ILE A 65 -1.26 14.29 -16.18
C ILE A 65 -2.76 14.56 -16.00
N GLN A 66 -3.58 13.55 -16.27
CA GLN A 66 -5.04 13.70 -16.30
C GLN A 66 -5.75 13.01 -15.12
N ALA A 67 -5.07 12.10 -14.43
CA ALA A 67 -5.66 11.29 -13.38
C ALA A 67 -4.68 11.01 -12.24
N LEU A 68 -5.23 10.91 -11.03
CA LEU A 68 -4.51 10.43 -9.85
C LEU A 68 -5.15 9.12 -9.38
N VAL A 69 -4.35 8.05 -9.37
CA VAL A 69 -4.77 6.73 -8.89
C VAL A 69 -4.41 6.58 -7.41
N SER A 70 -5.35 6.15 -6.58
CA SER A 70 -5.06 5.78 -5.18
C SER A 70 -5.60 4.40 -4.82
N GLY A 71 -4.96 3.77 -3.83
CA GLY A 71 -5.27 2.42 -3.37
C GLY A 71 -6.28 2.32 -2.24
N ALA A 72 -7.00 3.40 -1.90
CA ALA A 72 -7.96 3.39 -0.78
C ALA A 72 -9.05 2.33 -1.01
N ILE A 73 -9.30 1.49 0.01
CA ILE A 73 -10.28 0.40 -0.07
C ILE A 73 -11.57 0.80 0.67
N ALA A 74 -11.48 1.21 1.93
CA ALA A 74 -12.66 1.46 2.78
C ALA A 74 -12.62 2.78 3.58
N SER A 75 -11.45 3.44 3.73
CA SER A 75 -11.33 4.74 4.43
C SER A 75 -11.95 5.94 3.67
N ASP A 76 -13.10 6.46 4.16
CA ASP A 76 -13.75 7.64 3.56
C ASP A 76 -12.87 8.89 3.67
N TYR A 77 -12.04 8.97 4.74
CA TYR A 77 -11.11 10.07 4.96
C TYR A 77 -10.05 10.14 3.86
N GLN A 78 -9.38 9.02 3.56
CA GLN A 78 -8.38 8.95 2.48
C GLN A 78 -9.01 9.28 1.13
N LYS A 79 -10.17 8.68 0.83
CA LYS A 79 -10.89 8.89 -0.42
C LYS A 79 -11.25 10.36 -0.63
N THR A 80 -11.88 10.98 0.37
CA THR A 80 -12.31 12.39 0.30
C THR A 80 -11.13 13.34 0.15
N ARG A 81 -10.01 13.10 0.84
CA ARG A 81 -8.81 13.94 0.75
C ARG A 81 -8.20 13.90 -0.65
N ILE A 82 -8.09 12.72 -1.25
CA ILE A 82 -7.58 12.55 -2.62
C ILE A 82 -8.55 13.16 -3.64
N GLU A 83 -9.87 12.96 -3.49
CA GLU A 83 -10.86 13.54 -4.39
C GLU A 83 -10.87 15.08 -4.39
N ARG A 84 -10.73 15.69 -3.22
CA ARG A 84 -10.63 17.15 -3.10
C ARG A 84 -9.39 17.68 -3.84
N LEU A 85 -8.23 17.07 -3.59
CA LEU A 85 -6.99 17.43 -4.29
C LEU A 85 -7.12 17.28 -5.81
N CYS A 86 -7.71 16.17 -6.28
CA CYS A 86 -7.96 15.98 -7.71
C CYS A 86 -8.86 17.07 -8.27
N THR A 87 -9.96 17.39 -7.57
CA THR A 87 -10.92 18.43 -7.95
C THR A 87 -10.24 19.80 -8.09
N GLU A 88 -9.42 20.17 -7.11
CA GLU A 88 -8.66 21.43 -7.10
C GLU A 88 -7.64 21.52 -8.25
N CYS A 89 -7.08 20.38 -8.67
CA CYS A 89 -6.09 20.31 -9.75
C CYS A 89 -6.71 20.02 -11.13
N GLY A 90 -8.02 19.82 -11.25
CA GLY A 90 -8.68 19.43 -12.50
C GLY A 90 -8.34 18.00 -12.97
N LEU A 91 -7.98 17.11 -12.04
CA LEU A 91 -7.64 15.71 -12.30
C LEU A 91 -8.84 14.78 -12.07
N ILE A 92 -8.82 13.62 -12.75
CA ILE A 92 -9.73 12.51 -12.48
C ILE A 92 -9.22 11.72 -11.27
N SER A 93 -10.06 11.53 -10.25
CA SER A 93 -9.74 10.66 -9.12
C SER A 93 -10.09 9.21 -9.46
N VAL A 94 -9.08 8.32 -9.50
CA VAL A 94 -9.25 6.89 -9.82
C VAL A 94 -8.97 6.04 -8.58
N THR A 95 -10.02 5.42 -8.02
CA THR A 95 -9.93 4.62 -6.79
C THR A 95 -10.56 3.24 -7.00
N PRO A 96 -9.87 2.33 -7.72
CA PRO A 96 -10.49 1.10 -8.25
C PRO A 96 -10.86 0.07 -7.18
N LEU A 97 -10.32 0.20 -5.97
CA LEU A 97 -10.59 -0.71 -4.85
C LEU A 97 -11.68 -0.18 -3.90
N TRP A 98 -12.15 1.04 -4.13
CA TRP A 98 -13.05 1.73 -3.21
C TRP A 98 -14.38 0.98 -3.03
N ARG A 99 -14.71 0.66 -1.76
CA ARG A 99 -15.87 -0.13 -1.34
C ARG A 99 -15.96 -1.53 -1.96
N LYS A 100 -14.86 -2.07 -2.50
CA LYS A 100 -14.79 -3.50 -2.82
C LYS A 100 -14.79 -4.32 -1.53
N ASP A 101 -15.31 -5.54 -1.63
CA ASP A 101 -15.18 -6.52 -0.56
C ASP A 101 -13.69 -6.83 -0.30
N GLN A 102 -13.28 -6.72 0.96
CA GLN A 102 -11.88 -6.81 1.35
C GLN A 102 -11.30 -8.22 1.21
N GLU A 103 -12.12 -9.26 1.43
CA GLU A 103 -11.70 -10.64 1.20
C GLU A 103 -11.52 -10.87 -0.30
N LEU A 104 -12.39 -10.32 -1.15
CA LEU A 104 -12.21 -10.36 -2.60
C LEU A 104 -10.95 -9.61 -3.06
N VAL A 105 -10.64 -8.44 -2.47
CA VAL A 105 -9.40 -7.71 -2.80
C VAL A 105 -8.17 -8.55 -2.47
N LEU A 106 -8.13 -9.17 -1.29
CA LEU A 106 -7.02 -10.05 -0.90
C LEU A 106 -6.91 -11.25 -1.84
N ASN A 107 -8.01 -11.93 -2.15
CA ASN A 107 -8.00 -13.04 -3.10
C ASN A 107 -7.60 -12.60 -4.52
N GLU A 108 -7.95 -11.38 -4.93
CA GLU A 108 -7.54 -10.81 -6.22
C GLU A 108 -6.02 -10.65 -6.30
N ILE A 109 -5.35 -10.24 -5.21
CA ILE A 109 -3.87 -10.21 -5.11
C ILE A 109 -3.28 -11.60 -5.40
N LEU A 110 -3.83 -12.65 -4.79
CA LEU A 110 -3.35 -14.03 -4.99
C LEU A 110 -3.61 -14.52 -6.41
N ASN A 111 -4.81 -14.27 -6.94
CA ASN A 111 -5.19 -14.68 -8.29
C ASN A 111 -4.34 -14.01 -9.37
N ARG A 112 -3.89 -12.78 -9.10
CA ARG A 112 -2.94 -12.05 -9.93
C ARG A 112 -1.50 -12.51 -9.76
N GLY A 113 -1.21 -13.44 -8.83
CA GLY A 113 0.15 -13.89 -8.55
C GLY A 113 1.04 -12.83 -7.92
N ILE A 114 0.46 -11.77 -7.36
CA ILE A 114 1.18 -10.74 -6.62
C ILE A 114 1.61 -11.34 -5.28
N LYS A 115 2.90 -11.21 -4.97
CA LYS A 115 3.48 -11.67 -3.72
C LYS A 115 3.71 -10.47 -2.81
N ALA A 116 3.02 -10.46 -1.68
CA ALA A 116 3.16 -9.43 -0.65
C ALA A 116 3.42 -10.08 0.71
N MET A 117 4.20 -9.42 1.55
CA MET A 117 4.48 -9.85 2.92
C MET A 117 4.17 -8.76 3.93
N LEU A 118 3.92 -9.13 5.18
CA LEU A 118 3.67 -8.16 6.24
C LEU A 118 4.96 -7.48 6.68
N VAL A 119 4.92 -6.16 6.78
CA VAL A 119 6.06 -5.34 7.21
C VAL A 119 5.77 -4.46 8.42
N SER A 120 4.52 -4.38 8.84
CA SER A 120 4.10 -3.73 10.08
C SER A 120 2.92 -4.52 10.64
N VAL A 121 2.81 -4.62 11.97
CA VAL A 121 1.61 -5.14 12.65
C VAL A 121 1.35 -4.31 13.90
N SER A 122 0.08 -3.93 14.11
CA SER A 122 -0.35 -3.05 15.21
C SER A 122 -1.76 -3.40 15.72
N ALA A 123 -2.09 -4.69 15.80
CA ALA A 123 -3.40 -5.15 16.26
C ALA A 123 -3.34 -6.36 17.19
N GLU A 124 -4.26 -6.41 18.15
CA GLU A 124 -4.39 -7.56 19.04
C GLU A 124 -4.73 -8.82 18.24
N GLY A 125 -3.93 -9.88 18.42
CA GLY A 125 -4.05 -11.12 17.67
C GLY A 125 -3.06 -11.26 16.52
N LEU A 126 -2.39 -10.17 16.12
CA LEU A 126 -1.19 -10.21 15.30
C LEU A 126 0.05 -10.08 16.19
N SER A 127 1.15 -10.68 15.77
CA SER A 127 2.34 -10.87 16.59
C SER A 127 3.62 -10.68 15.79
N ARG A 128 4.75 -10.72 16.50
CA ARG A 128 6.08 -10.71 15.89
C ARG A 128 6.28 -11.79 14.83
N LEU A 129 5.57 -12.91 14.94
CA LEU A 129 5.69 -14.04 14.01
C LEU A 129 5.01 -13.77 12.66
N ASP A 130 4.18 -12.74 12.57
CA ASP A 130 3.47 -12.37 11.35
C ASP A 130 4.31 -11.44 10.46
N LEU A 131 5.32 -10.76 11.03
CA LEU A 131 6.27 -9.95 10.29
C LEU A 131 7.12 -10.83 9.34
N GLY A 132 7.14 -10.44 8.06
CA GLY A 132 7.79 -11.17 6.97
C GLY A 132 6.96 -12.32 6.41
N ARG A 133 5.76 -12.57 6.95
CA ARG A 133 4.89 -13.62 6.44
C ARG A 133 4.22 -13.19 5.14
N THR A 134 4.27 -14.04 4.14
CA THR A 134 3.57 -13.85 2.86
C THR A 134 2.05 -13.92 3.04
N ILE A 135 1.33 -13.03 2.37
CA ILE A 135 -0.12 -13.06 2.26
C ILE A 135 -0.51 -14.14 1.24
N ASP A 136 -0.64 -15.37 1.74
CA ASP A 136 -1.15 -16.53 0.99
C ASP A 136 -2.54 -16.94 1.47
N SER A 137 -3.11 -17.99 0.86
CA SER A 137 -4.47 -18.43 1.18
C SER A 137 -4.61 -18.92 2.62
N LYS A 138 -3.54 -19.49 3.19
CA LYS A 138 -3.50 -19.91 4.60
C LYS A 138 -3.46 -18.69 5.52
N TYR A 139 -2.74 -17.65 5.13
CA TYR A 139 -2.66 -16.42 5.91
C TYR A 139 -3.97 -15.63 5.87
N ILE A 140 -4.66 -15.58 4.73
CA ILE A 140 -6.00 -14.99 4.66
C ILE A 140 -6.96 -15.71 5.62
N GLU A 141 -6.95 -17.04 5.65
CA GLU A 141 -7.78 -17.80 6.59
C GLU A 141 -7.39 -17.53 8.05
N HIS A 142 -6.10 -17.36 8.35
CA HIS A 142 -5.65 -16.91 9.66
C HIS A 142 -6.21 -15.53 10.03
N LEU A 143 -6.13 -14.54 9.12
CA LEU A 143 -6.67 -13.20 9.32
C LEU A 143 -8.18 -13.24 9.59
N LYS A 144 -8.94 -14.09 8.89
CA LYS A 144 -10.38 -14.28 9.13
C LYS A 144 -10.64 -14.79 10.54
N GLN A 145 -9.88 -15.78 11.00
CA GLN A 145 -10.03 -16.31 12.36
C GLN A 145 -9.68 -15.28 13.44
N VAL A 146 -8.64 -14.47 13.21
CA VAL A 146 -8.29 -13.36 14.11
C VAL A 146 -9.39 -12.29 14.09
N SER A 147 -9.92 -11.94 12.91
CA SER A 147 -11.00 -10.96 12.76
C SER A 147 -12.27 -11.36 13.50
N VAL A 148 -12.67 -12.64 13.49
CA VAL A 148 -13.82 -13.11 14.28
C VAL A 148 -13.64 -12.84 15.77
N LYS A 149 -12.42 -13.08 16.30
CA LYS A 149 -12.10 -12.99 17.73
C LYS A 149 -11.79 -11.57 18.21
N ARG A 150 -11.09 -10.79 17.39
CA ARG A 150 -10.45 -9.51 17.75
C ARG A 150 -10.97 -8.32 16.94
N LYS A 151 -11.87 -8.56 15.98
CA LYS A 151 -12.52 -7.54 15.15
C LYS A 151 -11.53 -6.70 14.33
N ILE A 152 -10.38 -7.27 13.97
CA ILE A 152 -9.43 -6.65 13.05
C ILE A 152 -10.03 -6.56 11.64
N ASN A 153 -9.64 -5.54 10.89
CA ASN A 153 -9.86 -5.48 9.46
C ASN A 153 -8.91 -6.44 8.71
N ILE A 154 -9.46 -7.34 7.91
CA ILE A 154 -8.64 -8.35 7.20
C ILE A 154 -7.74 -7.74 6.13
N ALA A 155 -8.13 -6.59 5.54
CA ALA A 155 -7.30 -5.87 4.57
C ALA A 155 -6.32 -4.88 5.23
N GLY A 156 -6.30 -4.77 6.56
CA GLY A 156 -5.40 -3.87 7.28
C GLY A 156 -5.78 -2.39 7.20
N GLU A 157 -7.00 -2.06 6.76
CA GLU A 157 -7.45 -0.67 6.55
C GLU A 157 -7.43 0.21 7.80
N GLY A 158 -7.49 -0.38 9.00
CA GLY A 158 -7.39 0.33 10.28
C GLY A 158 -5.96 0.50 10.77
N GLY A 159 -4.96 0.14 9.96
CA GLY A 159 -3.56 0.11 10.37
C GLY A 159 -3.18 -1.17 11.13
N GLU A 160 -3.99 -2.22 11.06
CA GLU A 160 -3.71 -3.48 11.77
C GLU A 160 -2.42 -4.14 11.27
N TYR A 161 -2.15 -4.01 9.98
CA TYR A 161 -0.86 -4.35 9.40
C TYR A 161 -0.60 -3.52 8.14
N GLU A 162 0.67 -3.43 7.76
CA GLU A 162 1.06 -2.94 6.45
C GLU A 162 1.76 -4.07 5.68
N SER A 163 1.66 -4.04 4.35
CA SER A 163 2.29 -5.02 3.48
C SER A 163 3.26 -4.41 2.49
N PHE A 164 4.19 -5.22 2.02
CA PHE A 164 5.17 -4.87 1.00
C PHE A 164 5.13 -5.89 -0.12
N VAL A 165 4.93 -5.42 -1.35
CA VAL A 165 4.96 -6.26 -2.55
C VAL A 165 6.42 -6.57 -2.89
N TYR A 166 6.74 -7.85 -2.98
CA TYR A 166 8.08 -8.32 -3.31
C TYR A 166 8.15 -9.15 -4.59
N GLY A 167 7.02 -9.44 -5.24
CA GLY A 167 7.03 -10.15 -6.51
C GLY A 167 5.72 -9.97 -7.27
N ILE A 168 5.81 -10.04 -8.59
CA ILE A 168 4.68 -10.05 -9.53
C ILE A 168 4.95 -11.06 -10.64
N PRO A 169 3.93 -11.56 -11.37
CA PRO A 169 4.15 -12.51 -12.45
C PRO A 169 5.10 -11.99 -13.53
N GLY A 170 5.99 -12.87 -14.02
CA GLY A 170 6.90 -12.54 -15.12
C GLY A 170 8.09 -11.64 -14.75
N LYS A 171 8.29 -11.35 -13.46
CA LYS A 171 9.46 -10.66 -12.92
C LYS A 171 10.18 -11.54 -11.91
N GLU A 172 11.48 -11.30 -11.74
CA GLU A 172 12.23 -11.86 -10.62
C GLU A 172 11.72 -11.24 -9.31
N ASP A 173 11.55 -12.06 -8.28
CA ASP A 173 11.17 -11.58 -6.95
C ASP A 173 12.30 -10.68 -6.39
N LEU A 174 11.92 -9.64 -5.66
CA LEU A 174 12.85 -8.76 -4.97
C LEU A 174 13.60 -9.54 -3.90
N ASN A 175 14.94 -9.43 -3.90
CA ASN A 175 15.76 -9.97 -2.83
C ASN A 175 15.66 -9.07 -1.59
N LEU A 176 15.22 -9.65 -0.47
CA LEU A 176 14.98 -8.97 0.81
C LEU A 176 15.80 -9.60 1.95
N GLU A 177 17.03 -10.01 1.67
CA GLU A 177 17.91 -10.69 2.64
C GLU A 177 18.26 -9.83 3.88
N ARG A 178 18.33 -8.51 3.72
CA ARG A 178 18.66 -7.59 4.82
C ARG A 178 17.38 -7.11 5.47
N THR A 179 16.93 -7.80 6.52
CA THR A 179 15.79 -7.36 7.31
C THR A 179 16.09 -7.37 8.80
N ARG A 180 15.42 -6.47 9.53
CA ARG A 180 15.46 -6.43 11.00
C ARG A 180 14.07 -6.28 11.55
N ILE A 181 13.69 -7.18 12.46
CA ILE A 181 12.46 -7.01 13.24
C ILE A 181 12.71 -6.04 14.40
N GLN A 182 11.89 -5.01 14.48
CA GLN A 182 11.76 -4.11 15.63
C GLN A 182 10.38 -4.37 16.27
N TRP A 183 10.36 -4.68 17.56
CA TRP A 183 9.13 -5.04 18.27
C TRP A 183 9.00 -4.19 19.53
N GLU A 184 7.87 -3.52 19.69
CA GLU A 184 7.61 -2.56 20.75
C GLU A 184 6.24 -2.83 21.39
N GLY A 185 6.27 -3.55 22.51
CA GLY A 185 5.06 -3.90 23.24
C GLY A 185 4.09 -4.73 22.40
N SER A 186 3.07 -4.07 21.84
CA SER A 186 1.97 -4.67 21.07
C SER A 186 2.03 -4.39 19.57
N HIS A 187 3.06 -3.73 19.06
CA HIS A 187 3.25 -3.47 17.64
C HIS A 187 4.70 -3.75 17.21
N GLY A 188 4.93 -3.84 15.90
CA GLY A 188 6.28 -4.00 15.39
C GLY A 188 6.39 -3.89 13.88
N TYR A 189 7.64 -3.79 13.44
CA TYR A 189 8.01 -3.51 12.06
C TYR A 189 9.06 -4.51 11.58
N LEU A 190 8.97 -4.89 10.31
CA LEU A 190 10.05 -5.50 9.55
C LEU A 190 10.75 -4.38 8.77
N ILE A 191 11.89 -3.94 9.27
CA ILE A 191 12.70 -2.91 8.61
C ILE A 191 13.44 -3.55 7.44
N LEU A 192 13.21 -3.05 6.22
CA LEU A 192 13.91 -3.50 5.03
C LEU A 192 15.23 -2.73 4.86
N GLY A 193 16.33 -3.45 4.68
CA GLY A 193 17.66 -2.91 4.42
C GLY A 193 17.84 -2.42 2.99
N ASP A 194 19.00 -1.81 2.74
CA ASP A 194 19.49 -1.48 1.39
C ASP A 194 20.23 -2.66 0.76
#